data_AF-A0A1H0U5W3-F1
#
_entry.id   AF-A0A1H0U5W3-F1
#
_cell.length_a   1.000
_cell.length_b   1.000
_cell.length_c   1.000
_cell.angle_alpha   90.00
_cell.angle_beta   90.00
_cell.angle_gamma   90.00
#
_symmetry.space_group_name_H-M   'P 1'
#
loop_
_entity.id
_entity.type
_entity.pdbx_description
1 polymer ?
#
loop_
_entity_poly.entity_id
_entity_poly.type
_entity_poly.pdbx_seq_one_letter_code
_entity_poly.pdbx_strand_id
1 'polypeptide(L)'
;MSEKIAKGVPLLPATMQLVNFEQLALVSQVVGDSTTHESVRLLFNLAVNDFRDLLDDIETGSGRSAMRAARSVIEHAINLRTVTSSLAEASRYAEHLDLGPAMMVDLEPGADRLNAAARRKYTRALRKAGVASKRRFNAAVAEHGHWFSRNWTKRTLKDRATVAGLEHLYTYYKLGSLVSHGSAAGSLGTVFDSPNGFRIFRTGLSLELAPVAMWAGIAGYREVLSALQAVRPDLEVDAYSDGLDALDGLWAEYFTALAKIDRALWPTAPVEAPSAVLAFTQSKVRRWYLHLPMTGALIRAKTPDLPAWMEDRIDQLVDRIVTEQPDLFRPDQRWVTARVANVTVTPEAHAEAIPDTALFQSSPSGFVIRDLPSLD
;
A
#
# COMPACT_ATOMS: atom_id res chain seq x y z
N MET A 1 -10.69 -3.62 4.13
CA MET A 1 -9.95 -4.84 3.73
C MET A 1 -9.86 -5.81 4.90
N SER A 2 -9.41 -5.34 6.07
CA SER A 2 -9.29 -6.12 7.30
C SER A 2 -10.53 -6.94 7.66
N GLU A 3 -11.74 -6.37 7.54
CA GLU A 3 -12.98 -7.14 7.79
C GLU A 3 -13.16 -8.35 6.84
N LYS A 4 -12.77 -8.22 5.57
CA LYS A 4 -12.82 -9.34 4.60
C LYS A 4 -11.80 -10.42 4.95
N ILE A 5 -10.62 -10.00 5.41
CA ILE A 5 -9.54 -10.90 5.85
C ILE A 5 -9.98 -11.65 7.12
N ALA A 6 -10.46 -10.94 8.14
CA ALA A 6 -10.94 -11.52 9.39
C ALA A 6 -12.10 -12.51 9.17
N LYS A 7 -12.99 -12.26 8.19
CA LYS A 7 -14.01 -13.25 7.80
C LYS A 7 -13.42 -14.51 7.15
N GLY A 8 -12.30 -14.37 6.44
CA GLY A 8 -11.61 -15.48 5.77
C GLY A 8 -10.67 -16.27 6.69
N VAL A 9 -10.10 -15.62 7.71
CA VAL A 9 -9.20 -16.20 8.71
C VAL A 9 -9.58 -15.67 10.10
N PRO A 10 -10.62 -16.22 10.75
CA PRO A 10 -11.18 -15.65 11.98
C PRO A 10 -10.21 -15.57 13.16
N LEU A 11 -9.25 -16.49 13.23
CA LEU A 11 -8.27 -16.54 14.33
C LEU A 11 -7.11 -15.56 14.15
N LEU A 12 -6.88 -15.03 12.94
CA LEU A 12 -5.71 -14.22 12.62
C LEU A 12 -5.57 -12.99 13.54
N PRO A 13 -6.59 -12.13 13.75
CA PRO A 13 -6.44 -10.96 14.62
C PRO A 13 -6.10 -11.31 16.06
N ALA A 14 -6.75 -12.36 16.61
CA ALA A 14 -6.51 -12.80 17.98
C ALA A 14 -5.10 -13.35 18.18
N THR A 15 -4.61 -14.17 17.24
CA THR A 15 -3.25 -14.72 17.26
C THR A 15 -2.21 -13.61 17.14
N MET A 16 -2.41 -12.64 16.26
CA MET A 16 -1.49 -11.49 16.10
C MET A 16 -1.45 -10.61 17.36
N GLN A 17 -2.60 -10.38 17.99
CA GLN A 17 -2.67 -9.63 19.24
C GLN A 17 -1.91 -10.34 20.37
N LEU A 18 -2.05 -11.68 20.48
CA LEU A 18 -1.31 -12.48 21.43
C LEU A 18 0.21 -12.36 21.21
N VAL A 19 0.67 -12.60 19.98
CA VAL A 19 2.09 -12.45 19.60
C VAL A 19 2.60 -11.06 19.95
N ASN A 20 1.87 -10.00 19.57
CA ASN A 20 2.23 -8.63 19.89
C ASN A 20 2.40 -8.39 21.40
N PHE A 21 1.48 -8.91 22.21
CA PHE A 21 1.53 -8.77 23.66
C PHE A 21 2.76 -9.47 24.25
N GLU A 22 3.03 -10.70 23.81
CA GLU A 22 4.19 -11.48 24.24
C GLU A 22 5.50 -10.78 23.88
N GLN A 23 5.64 -10.26 22.66
CA GLN A 23 6.86 -9.57 22.24
C GLN A 23 7.12 -8.28 23.04
N LEU A 24 6.07 -7.55 23.41
CA LEU A 24 6.22 -6.37 24.27
C LEU A 24 6.72 -6.71 25.67
N ALA A 25 6.25 -7.83 26.23
CA ALA A 25 6.75 -8.33 27.51
C ALA A 25 8.24 -8.68 27.43
N LEU A 26 8.67 -9.31 26.33
CA LEU A 26 10.08 -9.65 26.10
C LEU A 26 10.97 -8.40 25.97
N VAL A 27 10.53 -7.38 25.23
CA VAL A 27 11.26 -6.10 25.10
C VAL A 27 11.55 -5.48 26.46
N SER A 28 10.58 -5.52 27.39
CA SER A 28 10.78 -4.94 28.73
C SER A 28 11.93 -5.60 29.50
N GLN A 29 12.13 -6.91 29.33
CA GLN A 29 13.19 -7.68 29.97
C GLN A 29 14.56 -7.44 29.31
N VAL A 30 14.58 -7.20 27.99
CA VAL A 30 15.81 -6.92 27.25
C VAL A 30 16.30 -5.49 27.45
N VAL A 31 15.40 -4.50 27.43
CA VAL A 31 15.76 -3.08 27.57
C VAL A 31 16.30 -2.79 28.97
N GLY A 32 15.69 -3.39 30.01
CA GLY A 32 16.10 -3.22 31.40
C GLY A 32 17.44 -3.87 31.77
N ASP A 33 18.00 -4.70 30.90
CA ASP A 33 19.25 -5.42 31.18
C ASP A 33 20.48 -4.54 30.92
N SER A 34 21.37 -4.44 31.91
CA SER A 34 22.62 -3.70 31.82
C SER A 34 23.81 -4.53 31.33
N THR A 35 23.68 -5.86 31.28
CA THR A 35 24.76 -6.78 30.90
C THR A 35 24.88 -6.94 29.39
N THR A 36 23.77 -6.88 28.66
CA THR A 36 23.76 -6.93 27.20
C THR A 36 24.26 -5.62 26.59
N HIS A 37 25.15 -5.73 25.60
CA HIS A 37 25.65 -4.58 24.85
C HIS A 37 24.49 -3.73 24.27
N GLU A 38 24.62 -2.40 24.33
CA GLU A 38 23.56 -1.46 23.95
C GLU A 38 23.01 -1.70 22.54
N SER A 39 23.88 -1.93 21.55
CA SER A 39 23.44 -2.17 20.17
C SER A 39 22.57 -3.41 20.00
N VAL A 40 22.78 -4.47 20.80
CA VAL A 40 21.94 -5.67 20.78
C VAL A 40 20.54 -5.33 21.28
N ARG A 41 20.43 -4.58 22.38
CA ARG A 41 19.13 -4.15 22.94
C ARG A 41 18.37 -3.25 21.97
N LEU A 42 19.07 -2.30 21.33
CA LEU A 42 18.48 -1.39 20.35
C LEU A 42 18.03 -2.13 19.08
N LEU A 43 18.87 -3.02 18.53
CA LEU A 43 18.52 -3.84 17.37
C LEU A 43 17.33 -4.75 17.65
N PHE A 44 17.30 -5.39 18.82
CA PHE A 44 16.16 -6.22 19.21
C PHE A 44 14.87 -5.41 19.27
N ASN A 45 14.89 -4.24 19.93
CA ASN A 45 13.72 -3.37 20.01
C ASN A 45 13.27 -2.88 18.61
N LEU A 46 14.20 -2.53 17.72
CA LEU A 46 13.90 -2.18 16.34
C LEU A 46 13.28 -3.35 15.57
N ALA A 47 13.80 -4.57 15.76
CA ALA A 47 13.26 -5.78 15.16
C ALA A 47 11.81 -6.03 15.61
N VAL A 48 11.51 -5.82 16.89
CA VAL A 48 10.15 -5.95 17.42
C VAL A 48 9.23 -4.89 16.80
N ASN A 49 9.65 -3.63 16.71
CA ASN A 49 8.83 -2.58 16.07
C ASN A 49 8.53 -2.92 14.60
N ASP A 50 9.54 -3.31 13.81
CA ASP A 50 9.34 -3.66 12.40
C ASP A 50 8.51 -4.95 12.24
N PHE A 51 8.59 -5.87 13.20
CA PHE A 51 7.73 -7.06 13.22
C PHE A 51 6.27 -6.71 13.56
N ARG A 52 6.03 -5.78 14.47
CA ARG A 52 4.68 -5.28 14.76
C ARG A 52 4.09 -4.56 13.55
N ASP A 53 4.87 -3.71 12.89
CA ASP A 53 4.46 -3.04 11.66
C ASP A 53 4.12 -4.07 10.56
N LEU A 54 4.91 -5.14 10.44
CA LEU A 54 4.59 -6.26 9.57
C LEU A 54 3.23 -6.88 9.91
N LEU A 55 2.93 -7.11 11.19
CA LEU A 55 1.66 -7.65 11.62
C LEU A 55 0.52 -6.70 11.22
N ASP A 56 0.61 -5.41 11.52
CA ASP A 56 -0.43 -4.44 11.12
C ASP A 56 -0.66 -4.40 9.59
N ASP A 57 0.42 -4.50 8.80
CA ASP A 57 0.34 -4.58 7.35
C ASP A 57 -0.28 -5.90 6.85
N ILE A 58 -0.06 -7.02 7.55
CA ILE A 58 -0.71 -8.31 7.29
C ILE A 58 -2.22 -8.20 7.57
N GLU A 59 -2.62 -7.63 8.71
CA GLU A 59 -4.05 -7.48 9.06
C GLU A 59 -4.82 -6.70 7.99
N THR A 60 -4.18 -5.68 7.41
CA THR A 60 -4.79 -4.82 6.39
C THR A 60 -4.66 -5.36 4.96
N GLY A 61 -3.86 -6.42 4.75
CA GLY A 61 -3.51 -6.94 3.42
C GLY A 61 -2.58 -6.01 2.62
N SER A 62 -1.86 -5.11 3.28
CA SER A 62 -0.93 -4.15 2.68
C SER A 62 0.36 -4.83 2.22
N GLY A 63 0.29 -5.75 1.25
CA GLY A 63 1.38 -6.67 0.95
C GLY A 63 2.71 -6.03 0.54
N ARG A 64 2.72 -4.84 -0.07
CA ARG A 64 3.98 -4.11 -0.34
C ARG A 64 4.63 -3.58 0.93
N SER A 65 3.85 -3.00 1.82
CA SER A 65 4.35 -2.51 3.10
C SER A 65 4.76 -3.69 3.98
N ALA A 66 3.94 -4.74 4.05
CA ALA A 66 4.27 -6.00 4.72
C ALA A 66 5.61 -6.55 4.22
N MET A 67 5.83 -6.62 2.90
CA MET A 67 7.09 -7.14 2.36
C MET A 67 8.30 -6.24 2.68
N ARG A 68 8.11 -4.93 2.82
CA ARG A 68 9.16 -4.00 3.27
C ARG A 68 9.48 -4.22 4.75
N ALA A 69 8.46 -4.40 5.58
CA ALA A 69 8.63 -4.69 7.00
C ALA A 69 9.32 -6.06 7.19
N ALA A 70 8.87 -7.11 6.48
CA ALA A 70 9.52 -8.43 6.48
C ALA A 70 11.00 -8.35 6.03
N ARG A 71 11.31 -7.56 5.00
CA ARG A 71 12.69 -7.29 4.59
C ARG A 71 13.50 -6.69 5.73
N SER A 72 12.97 -5.69 6.43
CA SER A 72 13.66 -5.06 7.56
C SER A 72 13.88 -6.05 8.71
N VAL A 73 12.88 -6.87 9.04
CA VAL A 73 13.00 -7.94 10.06
C VAL A 73 14.13 -8.92 9.72
N ILE A 74 14.24 -9.35 8.46
CA ILE A 74 15.35 -10.22 8.01
C ILE A 74 16.70 -9.49 8.13
N GLU A 75 16.75 -8.21 7.77
CA GLU A 75 17.97 -7.41 7.90
C GLU A 75 18.39 -7.29 9.38
N HIS A 76 17.43 -7.11 10.29
CA HIS A 76 17.67 -7.12 11.74
C HIS A 76 18.15 -8.47 12.24
N ALA A 77 17.61 -9.59 11.75
CA ALA A 77 18.10 -10.92 12.12
C ALA A 77 19.59 -11.09 11.78
N ILE A 78 19.99 -10.71 10.56
CA ILE A 78 21.38 -10.78 10.11
C ILE A 78 22.26 -9.79 10.89
N ASN A 79 21.78 -8.57 11.13
CA ASN A 79 22.49 -7.57 11.91
C ASN A 79 22.69 -8.03 13.36
N LEU A 80 21.65 -8.60 13.98
CA LEU A 80 21.69 -9.09 15.36
C LEU A 80 22.70 -10.22 15.50
N ARG A 81 22.69 -11.23 14.62
CA ARG A 81 23.74 -12.26 14.56
C ARG A 81 25.14 -11.67 14.40
N THR A 82 25.29 -10.62 13.60
CA THR A 82 26.59 -9.95 13.39
C THR A 82 27.09 -9.29 14.67
N VAL A 83 26.24 -8.52 15.36
CA VAL A 83 26.64 -7.78 16.56
C VAL A 83 26.79 -8.68 17.78
N THR A 84 26.01 -9.75 17.90
CA THR A 84 26.15 -10.69 19.02
C THR A 84 27.42 -11.54 18.89
N SER A 85 27.90 -11.77 17.65
CA SER A 85 29.10 -12.56 17.39
C SER A 85 30.41 -11.76 17.49
N SER A 86 30.36 -10.43 17.60
CA SER A 86 31.56 -9.58 17.61
C SER A 86 31.31 -8.25 18.31
N LEU A 87 32.00 -8.04 19.44
CA LEU A 87 31.95 -6.77 20.18
C LEU A 87 32.41 -5.58 19.31
N ALA A 88 33.41 -5.77 18.45
CA ALA A 88 33.87 -4.72 17.55
C ALA A 88 32.80 -4.32 16.52
N GLU A 89 32.05 -5.28 15.97
CA GLU A 89 30.92 -4.97 15.09
C GLU A 89 29.75 -4.37 15.88
N ALA A 90 29.54 -4.79 17.13
CA ALA A 90 28.53 -4.23 18.02
C ALA A 90 28.77 -2.74 18.32
N SER A 91 30.02 -2.35 18.61
CA SER A 91 30.41 -0.95 18.83
C SER A 91 30.28 -0.12 17.55
N ARG A 92 30.75 -0.66 16.41
CA ARG A 92 30.57 -0.02 15.09
C ARG A 92 29.12 0.27 14.74
N TYR A 93 28.24 -0.69 14.99
CA TYR A 93 26.82 -0.50 14.78
C TYR A 93 26.29 0.64 15.65
N ALA A 94 26.66 0.68 16.94
CA ALA A 94 26.24 1.72 17.87
C ALA A 94 26.67 3.12 17.41
N GLU A 95 27.90 3.27 16.92
CA GLU A 95 28.40 4.55 16.38
C GLU A 95 27.62 5.01 15.14
N HIS A 96 27.16 4.06 14.31
CA HIS A 96 26.41 4.37 13.10
C HIS A 96 24.96 4.81 13.40
N LEU A 97 24.45 4.62 14.62
CA LEU A 97 23.13 5.14 15.03
C LEU A 97 23.07 6.67 14.95
N ASP A 98 24.21 7.36 15.07
CA ASP A 98 24.28 8.81 14.95
C ASP A 98 24.08 9.34 13.51
N LEU A 99 24.10 8.47 12.49
CA LEU A 99 23.86 8.88 11.10
C LEU A 99 22.47 9.51 10.91
N GLY A 100 21.41 8.89 11.44
CA GLY A 100 20.04 9.35 11.24
C GLY A 100 19.83 10.78 11.75
N PRO A 101 20.12 11.07 13.03
CA PRO A 101 20.09 12.43 13.56
C PRO A 101 21.02 13.40 12.81
N ALA A 102 22.20 12.96 12.36
CA ALA A 102 23.10 13.79 11.57
C ALA A 102 22.47 14.18 10.21
N MET A 103 21.86 13.23 9.51
CA MET A 103 21.15 13.48 8.25
C MET A 103 19.97 14.42 8.44
N MET A 104 19.21 14.27 9.53
CA MET A 104 18.08 15.16 9.84
C MET A 104 18.54 16.62 9.99
N VAL A 105 19.73 16.86 10.56
CA VAL A 105 20.35 18.20 10.68
C VAL A 105 20.64 18.83 9.33
N ASP A 106 21.01 18.02 8.35
CA ASP A 106 21.38 18.53 7.03
C ASP A 106 20.16 18.66 6.10
N LEU A 107 19.18 17.77 6.23
CA LEU A 107 17.97 17.77 5.42
C LEU A 107 16.95 18.82 5.86
N GLU A 108 16.88 19.13 7.16
CA GLU A 108 15.87 20.01 7.77
C GLU A 108 14.45 19.79 7.17
N PRO A 109 13.91 18.54 7.16
CA PRO A 109 12.77 18.20 6.33
C PRO A 109 11.54 19.03 6.67
N GLY A 110 10.90 19.61 5.65
CA GLY A 110 9.69 20.42 5.78
C GLY A 110 9.90 21.81 6.39
N ALA A 111 11.13 22.22 6.69
CA ALA A 111 11.42 23.55 7.25
C ALA A 111 11.01 24.70 6.32
N ASP A 112 11.08 24.47 5.01
CA ASP A 112 10.65 25.36 3.94
C ASP A 112 9.13 25.60 3.91
N ARG A 113 8.34 24.67 4.46
CA ARG A 113 6.88 24.78 4.57
C ARG A 113 6.42 25.54 5.81
N LEU A 114 7.34 25.92 6.70
CA LEU A 114 7.04 26.61 7.95
C LEU A 114 7.22 28.13 7.81
N ASN A 115 6.38 28.89 8.53
CA ASN A 115 6.61 30.33 8.66
C ASN A 115 7.93 30.62 9.41
N ALA A 116 8.44 31.85 9.31
CA ALA A 116 9.77 32.21 9.82
C ALA A 116 9.97 31.98 11.33
N ALA A 117 8.93 32.12 12.15
CA ALA A 117 9.02 31.86 13.59
C ALA A 117 9.08 30.36 13.89
N ALA A 118 8.18 29.58 13.28
CA ALA A 118 8.14 28.13 13.43
C ALA A 118 9.40 27.46 12.86
N ARG A 119 9.88 27.90 11.69
CA ARG A 119 11.12 27.43 11.07
C ARG A 119 12.32 27.62 12.00
N ARG A 120 12.50 28.83 12.55
CA ARG A 120 13.61 29.09 13.50
C ARG A 120 13.54 28.18 14.73
N LYS A 121 12.34 27.97 15.30
CA LYS A 121 12.14 27.07 16.43
C LYS A 121 12.47 25.61 16.06
N TYR A 122 11.96 25.13 14.93
CA TYR A 122 12.19 23.79 14.41
C TYR A 122 13.67 23.52 14.15
N THR A 123 14.33 24.35 13.33
CA THR A 123 15.76 24.21 13.02
C THR A 123 16.62 24.29 14.28
N ARG A 124 16.28 25.17 15.24
CA ARG A 124 17.01 25.24 16.52
C ARG A 124 16.84 23.96 17.35
N ALA A 125 15.63 23.44 17.46
CA ALA A 125 15.36 22.19 18.17
C ALA A 125 16.10 21.02 17.52
N LEU A 126 16.05 20.95 16.19
CA LEU A 126 16.69 19.91 15.40
C LEU A 126 18.23 19.97 15.54
N ARG A 127 18.84 21.15 15.46
CA ARG A 127 20.28 21.33 15.74
C ARG A 127 20.65 20.98 17.17
N LYS A 128 19.84 21.37 18.16
CA LYS A 128 20.06 21.01 19.56
C LYS A 128 20.07 19.49 19.76
N ALA A 129 19.18 18.77 19.07
CA ALA A 129 19.10 17.31 19.13
C ALA A 129 20.23 16.62 18.37
N GLY A 130 20.63 17.12 17.19
CA GLY A 130 21.49 16.37 16.27
C GLY A 130 22.96 16.81 16.16
N VAL A 131 23.36 18.00 16.66
CA VAL A 131 24.76 18.47 16.49
C VAL A 131 25.77 17.56 17.19
N ALA A 132 25.44 17.06 18.39
CA ALA A 132 26.31 16.13 19.09
C ALA A 132 26.47 14.79 18.33
N SER A 133 25.36 14.24 17.82
CA SER A 133 25.35 13.07 16.95
C SER A 133 26.16 13.30 15.68
N LYS A 134 25.98 14.42 14.99
CA LYS A 134 26.78 14.76 13.80
C LYS A 134 28.28 14.79 14.08
N ARG A 135 28.70 15.35 15.23
CA ARG A 135 30.11 15.35 15.64
C ARG A 135 30.63 13.94 15.88
N ARG A 136 29.89 13.10 16.61
CA ARG A 136 30.27 11.70 16.88
C ARG A 136 30.31 10.88 15.60
N PHE A 137 29.32 11.01 14.72
CA PHE A 137 29.29 10.34 13.43
C PHE A 137 30.49 10.72 12.55
N ASN A 138 30.84 12.01 12.47
CA ASN A 138 32.01 12.45 11.71
C ASN A 138 33.33 11.89 12.28
N ALA A 139 33.42 11.74 13.62
CA ALA A 139 34.57 11.10 14.25
C ALA A 139 34.66 9.61 13.88
N ALA A 140 33.53 8.88 13.91
CA ALA A 140 33.47 7.48 13.47
C ALA A 140 33.81 7.32 11.98
N VAL A 141 33.38 8.24 11.11
CA VAL A 141 33.78 8.25 9.69
C VAL A 141 35.29 8.48 9.54
N ALA A 142 35.90 9.35 10.35
CA ALA A 142 37.35 9.57 10.33
C ALA A 142 38.12 8.32 10.80
N GLU A 143 37.58 7.59 11.77
CA GLU A 143 38.18 6.37 12.32
C GLU A 143 38.05 5.17 11.38
N HIS A 144 36.84 4.93 10.84
CA HIS A 144 36.55 3.73 10.04
C HIS A 144 36.76 3.93 8.55
N GLY A 145 36.84 5.18 8.09
CA GLY A 145 37.04 5.58 6.71
C GLY A 145 35.74 5.97 5.99
N HIS A 146 35.89 6.59 4.82
CA HIS A 146 34.78 7.23 4.09
C HIS A 146 33.59 6.29 3.78
N TRP A 147 33.83 4.99 3.60
CA TRP A 147 32.79 4.01 3.30
C TRP A 147 31.79 3.85 4.45
N PHE A 148 32.19 4.16 5.69
CA PHE A 148 31.32 4.13 6.88
C PHE A 148 30.13 5.07 6.76
N SER A 149 30.24 6.12 5.93
CA SER A 149 29.13 7.03 5.63
C SER A 149 27.94 6.36 4.91
N ARG A 150 28.17 5.20 4.29
CA ARG A 150 27.18 4.47 3.50
C ARG A 150 26.74 3.17 4.15
N ASN A 151 27.59 2.58 4.99
CA ASN A 151 27.34 1.28 5.61
C ASN A 151 28.18 1.16 6.89
N TRP A 152 27.61 0.60 7.95
CA TRP A 152 28.28 0.45 9.25
C TRP A 152 29.31 -0.69 9.27
N THR A 153 29.20 -1.64 8.34
CA THR A 153 30.10 -2.80 8.24
C THR A 153 30.76 -2.92 6.87
N LYS A 154 32.00 -3.41 6.85
CA LYS A 154 32.78 -3.60 5.59
C LYS A 154 32.23 -4.75 4.74
N ARG A 155 31.52 -5.70 5.37
CA ARG A 155 30.95 -6.87 4.70
C ARG A 155 29.59 -6.51 4.13
N THR A 156 29.24 -7.10 2.98
CA THR A 156 27.89 -6.95 2.45
C THR A 156 26.88 -7.69 3.33
N LEU A 157 25.59 -7.36 3.24
CA LEU A 157 24.55 -8.10 3.96
C LEU A 157 24.55 -9.59 3.57
N LYS A 158 24.83 -9.91 2.30
CA LYS A 158 24.98 -11.29 1.82
C LYS A 158 26.10 -12.03 2.54
N ASP A 159 27.28 -11.41 2.63
CA ASP A 159 28.44 -12.05 3.28
C ASP A 159 28.15 -12.31 4.75
N ARG A 160 27.46 -11.37 5.42
CA ARG A 160 27.05 -11.52 6.81
C ARG A 160 25.99 -12.60 6.98
N ALA A 161 25.02 -12.70 6.06
CA ALA A 161 24.05 -13.78 6.04
C ALA A 161 24.75 -15.14 5.90
N THR A 162 25.73 -15.26 4.98
CA THR A 162 26.51 -16.49 4.81
C THR A 162 27.29 -16.88 6.07
N VAL A 163 27.99 -15.93 6.69
CA VAL A 163 28.71 -16.20 7.94
C VAL A 163 27.76 -16.64 9.06
N ALA A 164 26.52 -16.15 9.06
CA ALA A 164 25.50 -16.49 10.04
C ALA A 164 24.67 -17.75 9.67
N GLY A 165 24.89 -18.38 8.51
CA GLY A 165 24.06 -19.50 8.03
C GLY A 165 22.63 -19.12 7.62
N LEU A 166 22.41 -17.85 7.28
CA LEU A 166 21.10 -17.26 6.97
C LEU A 166 20.89 -16.99 5.46
N GLU A 167 21.61 -17.67 4.57
CA GLU A 167 21.45 -17.46 3.12
C GLU A 167 20.04 -17.71 2.61
N HIS A 168 19.33 -18.65 3.25
CA HIS A 168 17.95 -18.96 2.92
C HIS A 168 17.04 -17.73 3.09
N LEU A 169 17.23 -16.92 4.14
CA LEU A 169 16.51 -15.67 4.36
C LEU A 169 16.96 -14.56 3.41
N TYR A 170 18.24 -14.54 3.00
CA TYR A 170 18.75 -13.54 2.07
C TYR A 170 18.02 -13.55 0.72
N THR A 171 17.49 -14.69 0.30
CA THR A 171 16.67 -14.76 -0.92
C THR A 171 15.36 -13.97 -0.78
N TYR A 172 14.69 -14.05 0.37
CA TYR A 172 13.49 -13.26 0.66
C TYR A 172 13.81 -11.78 0.89
N TYR A 173 14.97 -11.48 1.50
CA TYR A 173 15.48 -10.12 1.57
C TYR A 173 15.59 -9.48 0.18
N LYS A 174 16.16 -10.19 -0.82
CA LYS A 174 16.25 -9.69 -2.20
C LYS A 174 14.88 -9.41 -2.79
N LEU A 175 13.90 -10.30 -2.57
CA LEU A 175 12.53 -10.09 -3.06
C LEU A 175 11.93 -8.82 -2.45
N GLY A 176 12.02 -8.63 -1.13
CA GLY A 176 11.54 -7.41 -0.49
C GLY A 176 12.32 -6.17 -0.92
N SER A 177 13.61 -6.31 -1.22
CA SER A 177 14.42 -5.23 -1.77
C SER A 177 13.92 -4.78 -3.15
N LEU A 178 13.47 -5.71 -4.02
CA LEU A 178 12.86 -5.34 -5.29
C LEU A 178 11.59 -4.49 -5.09
N VAL A 179 10.79 -4.80 -4.08
CA VAL A 179 9.59 -4.03 -3.71
C VAL A 179 9.96 -2.62 -3.20
N SER A 180 11.00 -2.50 -2.39
CA SER A 180 11.50 -1.21 -1.88
C SER A 180 12.03 -0.31 -3.00
N HIS A 181 12.72 -0.88 -3.99
CA HIS A 181 13.32 -0.13 -5.10
C HIS A 181 12.33 0.13 -6.26
N GLY A 182 11.05 -0.21 -6.10
CA GLY A 182 10.04 0.03 -7.13
C GLY A 182 10.28 -0.79 -8.42
N SER A 183 10.97 -1.93 -8.31
CA SER A 183 11.21 -2.80 -9.47
C SER A 183 9.91 -3.45 -9.93
N ALA A 184 9.70 -3.51 -11.25
CA ALA A 184 8.56 -4.24 -11.84
C ALA A 184 8.51 -5.71 -11.38
N ALA A 185 9.67 -6.32 -11.10
CA ALA A 185 9.78 -7.69 -10.58
C ALA A 185 9.25 -7.86 -9.13
N GLY A 186 9.04 -6.77 -8.38
CA GLY A 186 8.43 -6.78 -7.04
C GLY A 186 6.90 -6.74 -7.04
N SER A 187 6.24 -7.02 -8.17
CA SER A 187 4.82 -6.76 -8.39
C SER A 187 3.91 -8.00 -8.29
N LEU A 188 4.32 -9.02 -7.52
CA LEU A 188 3.52 -10.25 -7.33
C LEU A 188 2.08 -9.90 -6.89
N GLY A 189 1.09 -10.58 -7.49
CA GLY A 189 -0.34 -10.32 -7.25
C GLY A 189 -0.88 -8.98 -7.74
N THR A 190 -0.09 -8.20 -8.48
CA THR A 190 -0.59 -6.98 -9.14
C THR A 190 -0.52 -7.04 -10.64
N VAL A 191 -0.10 -8.17 -11.20
CA VAL A 191 0.03 -8.34 -12.64
C VAL A 191 -1.11 -9.22 -13.14
N PHE A 192 -1.86 -8.70 -14.11
CA PHE A 192 -2.84 -9.47 -14.86
C PHE A 192 -2.48 -9.41 -16.33
N ASP A 193 -2.31 -10.58 -16.93
CA ASP A 193 -2.17 -10.70 -18.37
C ASP A 193 -3.59 -10.72 -18.96
N SER A 194 -3.97 -9.61 -19.60
CA SER A 194 -5.28 -9.44 -20.22
C SER A 194 -5.47 -10.44 -21.36
N PRO A 195 -6.70 -10.92 -21.62
CA PRO A 195 -7.02 -11.70 -22.82
C PRO A 195 -6.57 -11.04 -24.12
N ASN A 196 -6.42 -9.71 -24.14
CA ASN A 196 -5.99 -8.94 -25.30
C ASN A 196 -4.45 -8.81 -25.41
N GLY A 197 -3.68 -9.58 -24.63
CA GLY A 197 -2.21 -9.65 -24.73
C GLY A 197 -1.44 -8.53 -24.02
N PHE A 198 -2.13 -7.60 -23.33
CA PHE A 198 -1.48 -6.55 -22.54
C PHE A 198 -1.33 -6.96 -21.08
N ARG A 199 -0.16 -6.63 -20.50
CA ARG A 199 0.09 -6.78 -19.07
C ARG A 199 -0.38 -5.53 -18.33
N ILE A 200 -1.30 -5.72 -17.39
CA ILE A 200 -1.86 -4.64 -16.58
C ILE A 200 -1.31 -4.75 -15.17
N PHE A 201 -0.77 -3.64 -14.67
CA PHE A 201 -0.44 -3.48 -13.26
C PHE A 201 -1.65 -2.91 -12.52
N ARG A 202 -2.11 -3.61 -11.50
CA ARG A 202 -3.20 -3.17 -10.64
C ARG A 202 -2.75 -2.04 -9.73
N THR A 203 -3.56 -1.00 -9.66
CA THR A 203 -3.52 -0.01 -8.59
C THR A 203 -4.20 -0.59 -7.35
N GLY A 204 -3.52 -0.59 -6.21
CA GLY A 204 -4.09 -1.06 -4.94
C GLY A 204 -3.13 -1.87 -4.07
N LEU A 205 -3.69 -2.68 -3.19
CA LEU A 205 -2.94 -3.55 -2.28
C LEU A 205 -2.44 -4.79 -3.03
N SER A 206 -1.15 -5.09 -2.93
CA SER A 206 -0.53 -6.29 -3.52
C SER A 206 -0.80 -7.49 -2.64
N LEU A 207 -2.03 -8.01 -2.64
CA LEU A 207 -2.50 -9.00 -1.66
C LEU A 207 -1.63 -10.27 -1.64
N GLU A 208 -1.18 -10.77 -2.79
CA GLU A 208 -0.34 -11.98 -2.84
C GLU A 208 1.05 -11.81 -2.19
N LEU A 209 1.53 -10.58 -1.99
CA LEU A 209 2.77 -10.35 -1.25
C LEU A 209 2.59 -10.53 0.25
N ALA A 210 1.38 -10.33 0.79
CA ALA A 210 1.17 -10.36 2.23
C ALA A 210 1.41 -11.75 2.86
N PRO A 211 0.97 -12.89 2.28
CA PRO A 211 1.33 -14.22 2.76
C PRO A 211 2.84 -14.50 2.67
N VAL A 212 3.50 -14.05 1.60
CA VAL A 212 4.95 -14.20 1.46
C VAL A 212 5.69 -13.41 2.54
N ALA A 213 5.25 -12.18 2.79
CA ALA A 213 5.78 -11.32 3.84
C ALA A 213 5.57 -11.91 5.24
N MET A 214 4.39 -12.46 5.52
CA MET A 214 4.08 -13.16 6.77
C MET A 214 5.07 -14.29 7.03
N TRP A 215 5.20 -15.21 6.08
CA TRP A 215 6.11 -16.34 6.22
C TRP A 215 7.57 -15.89 6.37
N ALA A 216 8.03 -14.99 5.50
CA ALA A 216 9.42 -14.54 5.50
C ALA A 216 9.77 -13.72 6.75
N GLY A 217 8.83 -12.90 7.22
CA GLY A 217 8.98 -12.11 8.43
C GLY A 217 8.96 -12.96 9.70
N ILE A 218 8.07 -13.96 9.80
CA ILE A 218 8.10 -14.93 10.91
C ILE A 218 9.42 -15.69 10.94
N ALA A 219 9.88 -16.19 9.78
CA ALA A 219 11.17 -16.88 9.69
C ALA A 219 12.34 -15.98 10.10
N GLY A 220 12.37 -14.73 9.64
CA GLY A 220 13.36 -13.74 10.07
C GLY A 220 13.28 -13.43 11.57
N TYR A 221 12.08 -13.33 12.12
CA TYR A 221 11.89 -13.00 13.53
C TYR A 221 12.25 -14.18 14.47
N ARG A 222 12.03 -15.43 14.04
CA ARG A 222 12.58 -16.61 14.74
C ARG A 222 14.10 -16.55 14.86
N GLU A 223 14.80 -16.06 13.84
CA GLU A 223 16.25 -15.87 13.89
C GLU A 223 16.68 -14.70 14.80
N VAL A 224 15.85 -13.65 14.91
CA VAL A 224 16.05 -12.59 15.91
C VAL A 224 15.97 -13.17 17.32
N LEU A 225 14.93 -13.96 17.59
CA LEU A 225 14.74 -14.64 18.87
C LEU A 225 15.90 -15.60 19.20
N SER A 226 16.32 -16.43 18.24
CA SER A 226 17.45 -17.34 18.42
C SER A 226 18.78 -16.59 18.67
N ALA A 227 19.00 -15.46 17.99
CA ALA A 227 20.18 -14.63 18.24
C ALA A 227 20.15 -13.97 19.63
N LEU A 228 18.97 -13.59 20.13
CA LEU A 228 18.80 -13.08 21.50
C LEU A 228 19.07 -14.17 22.54
N GLN A 229 18.51 -15.37 22.39
CA GLN A 229 18.72 -16.49 23.33
C GLN A 229 20.21 -16.81 23.52
N ALA A 230 21.01 -16.69 22.46
CA ALA A 230 22.45 -16.94 22.52
C ALA A 230 23.21 -15.99 23.45
N VAL A 231 22.71 -14.75 23.64
CA VAL A 231 23.33 -13.76 24.53
C VAL A 231 22.59 -13.58 25.86
N ARG A 232 21.33 -14.03 25.92
CA ARG A 232 20.47 -14.01 27.10
C ARG A 232 19.84 -15.38 27.33
N PRO A 233 20.65 -16.38 27.73
CA PRO A 233 20.19 -17.74 27.94
C PRO A 233 19.24 -17.88 29.14
N ASP A 234 19.15 -16.85 29.97
CA ASP A 234 18.23 -16.74 31.10
C ASP A 234 16.79 -16.44 30.67
N LEU A 235 16.58 -15.98 29.43
CA LEU A 235 15.25 -15.75 28.88
C LEU A 235 14.65 -17.07 28.38
N GLU A 236 13.34 -17.25 28.59
CA GLU A 236 12.59 -18.38 28.04
C GLU A 236 12.06 -18.03 26.64
N VAL A 237 12.97 -17.82 25.68
CA VAL A 237 12.60 -17.39 24.31
C VAL A 237 11.70 -18.41 23.59
N ASP A 238 11.79 -19.69 23.93
CA ASP A 238 10.96 -20.75 23.35
C ASP A 238 9.45 -20.50 23.59
N ALA A 239 9.08 -19.97 24.76
CA ALA A 239 7.68 -19.63 25.07
C ALA A 239 7.12 -18.54 24.14
N TYR A 240 7.98 -17.64 23.64
CA TYR A 240 7.63 -16.60 22.68
C TYR A 240 7.58 -17.10 21.23
N SER A 241 8.04 -18.32 20.98
CA SER A 241 8.00 -18.97 19.66
C SER A 241 6.68 -19.70 19.41
N ASP A 242 5.98 -20.16 20.47
CA ASP A 242 4.67 -20.81 20.35
C ASP A 242 3.62 -19.91 19.66
N GLY A 243 3.60 -18.61 19.98
CA GLY A 243 2.75 -17.64 19.31
C GLY A 243 3.09 -17.48 17.82
N LEU A 244 4.38 -17.55 17.47
CA LEU A 244 4.83 -17.50 16.08
C LEU A 244 4.44 -18.78 15.33
N ASP A 245 4.50 -19.94 15.98
CA ASP A 245 4.07 -21.22 15.42
C ASP A 245 2.56 -21.26 15.18
N ALA A 246 1.78 -20.73 16.12
CA ALA A 246 0.35 -20.56 15.94
C ALA A 246 0.03 -19.62 14.76
N LEU A 247 0.80 -18.54 14.61
CA LEU A 247 0.63 -17.60 13.49
C LEU A 247 1.02 -18.25 12.15
N ASP A 248 2.15 -18.96 12.09
CA ASP A 248 2.64 -19.69 10.92
C ASP A 248 1.64 -20.79 10.50
N GLY A 249 0.99 -21.45 11.48
CA GLY A 249 -0.08 -22.42 11.25
C GLY A 249 -1.29 -21.85 10.49
N LEU A 250 -1.54 -20.54 10.56
CA LEU A 250 -2.62 -19.87 9.83
C LEU A 250 -2.24 -19.49 8.39
N TRP A 251 -1.00 -19.70 7.97
CA TRP A 251 -0.48 -19.21 6.70
C TRP A 251 -1.30 -19.70 5.49
N ALA A 252 -1.66 -20.99 5.45
CA ALA A 252 -2.39 -21.58 4.33
C ALA A 252 -3.82 -21.03 4.20
N GLU A 253 -4.51 -20.82 5.33
CA GLU A 253 -5.82 -20.18 5.38
C GLU A 253 -5.73 -18.73 4.90
N TYR A 254 -4.71 -18.01 5.37
CA TYR A 254 -4.44 -16.63 4.99
C TYR A 254 -4.13 -16.46 3.50
N PHE A 255 -3.27 -17.31 2.95
CA PHE A 255 -3.00 -17.36 1.52
C PHE A 255 -4.30 -17.59 0.72
N THR A 256 -5.11 -18.57 1.13
CA THR A 256 -6.36 -18.92 0.45
C THR A 256 -7.39 -17.79 0.51
N ALA A 257 -7.54 -17.16 1.67
CA ALA A 257 -8.43 -16.03 1.87
C ALA A 257 -8.04 -14.84 1.00
N LEU A 258 -6.74 -14.48 0.97
CA LEU A 258 -6.24 -13.38 0.16
C LEU A 258 -6.34 -13.66 -1.33
N ALA A 259 -6.03 -14.88 -1.79
CA ALA A 259 -6.21 -15.25 -3.20
C ALA A 259 -7.68 -15.14 -3.64
N LYS A 260 -8.62 -15.54 -2.78
CA LYS A 260 -10.07 -15.40 -3.03
C LYS A 260 -10.49 -13.93 -3.11
N ILE A 261 -10.02 -13.11 -2.16
CA ILE A 261 -10.29 -11.67 -2.14
C ILE A 261 -9.69 -11.01 -3.38
N ASP A 262 -8.45 -11.33 -3.73
CA ASP A 262 -7.76 -10.77 -4.88
C ASP A 262 -8.48 -11.09 -6.18
N ARG A 263 -8.84 -12.36 -6.39
CA ARG A 263 -9.63 -12.80 -7.56
C ARG A 263 -10.95 -12.03 -7.70
N ALA A 264 -11.63 -11.76 -6.59
CA ALA A 264 -12.89 -11.02 -6.59
C ALA A 264 -12.72 -9.50 -6.87
N LEU A 265 -11.49 -8.99 -6.82
CA LEU A 265 -11.19 -7.59 -7.10
C LEU A 265 -10.74 -7.34 -8.54
N TRP A 266 -10.36 -8.39 -9.28
CA TRP A 266 -10.04 -8.25 -10.70
C TRP A 266 -11.31 -7.93 -11.51
N PRO A 267 -11.27 -6.91 -12.38
CA PRO A 267 -12.37 -6.64 -13.29
C PRO A 267 -12.60 -7.87 -14.17
N THR A 268 -13.80 -8.44 -14.10
CA THR A 268 -14.22 -9.57 -14.94
C THR A 268 -14.75 -9.12 -16.31
N ALA A 269 -15.03 -7.82 -16.46
CA ALA A 269 -15.47 -7.19 -17.69
C ALA A 269 -14.70 -5.87 -17.91
N PRO A 270 -14.59 -5.41 -19.18
CA PRO A 270 -14.03 -4.10 -19.47
C PRO A 270 -14.78 -3.02 -18.70
N VAL A 271 -14.04 -2.06 -18.13
CA VAL A 271 -14.67 -0.89 -17.53
C VAL A 271 -15.38 -0.11 -18.61
N GLU A 272 -16.63 0.25 -18.36
CA GLU A 272 -17.45 0.99 -19.31
C GLU A 272 -16.82 2.36 -19.62
N ALA A 273 -16.55 2.62 -20.90
CA ALA A 273 -15.90 3.85 -21.33
C ALA A 273 -16.79 5.08 -21.08
N PRO A 274 -16.20 6.26 -20.89
CA PRO A 274 -16.94 7.52 -20.91
C PRO A 274 -17.83 7.60 -22.15
N SER A 275 -19.04 8.11 -21.99
CA SER A 275 -20.01 8.12 -23.09
C SER A 275 -20.87 9.38 -23.11
N ALA A 276 -21.37 9.73 -24.29
CA ALA A 276 -22.28 10.84 -24.47
C ALA A 276 -23.70 10.44 -24.05
N VAL A 277 -24.33 11.30 -23.26
CA VAL A 277 -25.69 11.12 -22.78
C VAL A 277 -26.49 12.35 -23.18
N LEU A 278 -27.59 12.11 -23.90
CA LEU A 278 -28.57 13.11 -24.26
C LEU A 278 -29.72 13.06 -23.26
N ALA A 279 -29.92 14.13 -22.50
CA ALA A 279 -31.13 14.34 -21.70
C ALA A 279 -32.10 15.24 -22.48
N PHE A 280 -33.38 14.88 -22.51
CA PHE A 280 -34.43 15.69 -23.13
C PHE A 280 -35.74 15.72 -22.35
N THR A 281 -36.51 16.79 -22.52
CA THR A 281 -37.83 16.97 -21.90
C THR A 281 -38.98 16.68 -22.87
N GLN A 282 -40.22 16.62 -22.37
CA GLN A 282 -41.42 16.48 -23.21
C GLN A 282 -41.58 17.62 -24.21
N SER A 283 -41.12 18.83 -23.86
CA SER A 283 -41.05 19.98 -24.77
C SER A 283 -39.85 19.94 -25.72
N LYS A 284 -39.17 18.80 -25.84
CA LYS A 284 -38.01 18.54 -26.71
C LYS A 284 -36.77 19.40 -26.40
N VAL A 285 -36.68 20.00 -25.21
CA VAL A 285 -35.46 20.71 -24.78
C VAL A 285 -34.36 19.70 -24.52
N ARG A 286 -33.19 19.87 -25.13
CA ARG A 286 -32.06 18.92 -25.08
C ARG A 286 -30.89 19.45 -24.27
N ARG A 287 -30.18 18.54 -23.59
CA ARG A 287 -28.92 18.80 -22.91
C ARG A 287 -28.00 17.60 -23.07
N TRP A 288 -26.73 17.87 -23.34
CA TRP A 288 -25.72 16.85 -23.46
C TRP A 288 -24.91 16.75 -22.18
N TYR A 289 -24.50 15.53 -21.85
CA TYR A 289 -23.68 15.20 -20.70
C TYR A 289 -22.59 14.23 -21.11
N LEU A 290 -21.40 14.43 -20.55
CA LEU A 290 -20.37 13.40 -20.48
C LEU A 290 -20.67 12.52 -19.27
N HIS A 291 -20.98 11.24 -19.50
CA HIS A 291 -21.11 10.25 -18.45
C HIS A 291 -19.77 9.58 -18.19
N LEU A 292 -19.40 9.54 -16.91
CA LEU A 292 -18.23 8.86 -16.38
C LEU A 292 -18.72 7.70 -15.50
N PRO A 293 -18.94 6.49 -16.07
CA PRO A 293 -19.50 5.35 -15.33
C PRO A 293 -18.70 4.99 -14.08
N MET A 294 -17.37 5.09 -14.16
CA MET A 294 -16.47 4.78 -13.04
C MET A 294 -16.71 5.62 -11.78
N THR A 295 -17.13 6.86 -11.96
CA THR A 295 -17.36 7.80 -10.85
C THR A 295 -18.84 8.01 -10.57
N GLY A 296 -19.73 7.36 -11.33
CA GLY A 296 -21.17 7.62 -11.29
C GLY A 296 -21.50 9.09 -11.50
N ALA A 297 -20.81 9.77 -12.43
CA ALA A 297 -20.90 11.21 -12.59
C ALA A 297 -21.36 11.61 -13.99
N LEU A 298 -22.19 12.65 -14.06
CA LEU A 298 -22.56 13.36 -15.27
C LEU A 298 -21.99 14.77 -15.21
N ILE A 299 -21.32 15.19 -16.28
CA ILE A 299 -20.81 16.55 -16.43
C ILE A 299 -21.52 17.17 -17.62
N ARG A 300 -22.16 18.32 -17.43
CA ARG A 300 -22.84 19.01 -18.52
C ARG A 300 -21.85 19.32 -19.64
N ALA A 301 -22.22 19.00 -20.86
CA ALA A 301 -21.38 19.11 -22.04
C ALA A 301 -22.01 20.04 -23.07
N LYS A 302 -21.14 20.63 -23.90
CA LYS A 302 -21.56 21.39 -25.08
C LYS A 302 -22.32 20.47 -26.03
N THR A 303 -23.29 21.02 -26.75
CA THR A 303 -23.89 20.32 -27.89
C THR A 303 -22.77 19.94 -28.87
N PRO A 304 -22.60 18.64 -29.19
CA PRO A 304 -21.60 18.21 -30.14
C PRO A 304 -21.98 18.68 -31.56
N ASP A 305 -20.98 18.91 -32.39
CA ASP A 305 -21.18 19.13 -33.82
C ASP A 305 -21.41 17.77 -34.48
N LEU A 306 -22.65 17.52 -34.94
CA LEU A 306 -23.08 16.23 -35.47
C LEU A 306 -23.36 16.35 -36.97
N PRO A 307 -23.05 15.31 -37.77
CA PRO A 307 -23.53 15.24 -39.15
C PRO A 307 -25.07 15.30 -39.19
N ALA A 308 -25.64 15.95 -40.22
CA ALA A 308 -27.08 16.14 -40.36
C ALA A 308 -27.89 14.84 -40.22
N TRP A 309 -27.42 13.73 -40.81
CA TRP A 309 -28.08 12.43 -40.73
C TRP A 309 -28.19 11.89 -39.30
N MET A 310 -27.24 12.23 -38.42
CA MET A 310 -27.23 11.81 -37.02
C MET A 310 -28.16 12.68 -36.19
N GLU A 311 -28.17 13.99 -36.47
CA GLU A 311 -29.12 14.93 -35.87
C GLU A 311 -30.56 14.54 -36.21
N ASP A 312 -30.86 14.24 -37.48
CA ASP A 312 -32.17 13.77 -37.93
C ASP A 312 -32.63 12.49 -37.20
N ARG A 313 -31.70 11.55 -36.94
CA ARG A 313 -32.00 10.32 -36.19
C ARG A 313 -32.29 10.59 -34.71
N ILE A 314 -31.54 11.50 -34.10
CA ILE A 314 -31.78 11.94 -32.72
C ILE A 314 -33.14 12.64 -32.64
N ASP A 315 -33.47 13.49 -33.61
CA ASP A 315 -34.76 14.17 -33.72
C ASP A 315 -35.91 13.18 -33.79
N GLN A 316 -35.83 12.21 -34.70
CA GLN A 316 -36.83 11.14 -34.85
C GLN A 316 -36.97 10.32 -33.57
N LEU A 317 -35.86 10.00 -32.88
CA LEU A 317 -35.90 9.28 -31.61
C LEU A 317 -36.63 10.07 -30.53
N VAL A 318 -36.26 11.34 -30.35
CA VAL A 318 -36.86 12.24 -29.36
C VAL A 318 -38.35 12.41 -29.66
N ASP A 319 -38.71 12.65 -30.92
CA ASP A 319 -40.10 12.83 -31.35
C ASP A 319 -40.95 11.60 -31.10
N ARG A 320 -40.41 10.42 -31.44
CA ARG A 320 -41.04 9.14 -31.18
C ARG A 320 -41.26 8.92 -29.68
N ILE A 321 -40.25 9.15 -28.83
CA ILE A 321 -40.38 8.95 -27.39
C ILE A 321 -41.40 9.93 -26.78
N VAL A 322 -41.34 11.20 -27.16
CA VAL A 322 -42.27 12.24 -26.68
C VAL A 322 -43.71 11.94 -27.08
N THR A 323 -43.93 11.39 -28.29
CA THR A 323 -45.26 11.13 -28.82
C THR A 323 -45.83 9.79 -28.36
N GLU A 324 -45.04 8.73 -28.41
CA GLU A 324 -45.50 7.35 -28.17
C GLU A 324 -45.37 6.92 -26.70
N GLN A 325 -44.49 7.57 -25.93
CA GLN A 325 -44.19 7.21 -24.53
C GLN A 325 -44.24 8.43 -23.59
N PRO A 326 -45.36 9.19 -23.55
CA PRO A 326 -45.48 10.37 -22.69
C PRO A 326 -45.37 10.03 -21.19
N ASP A 327 -45.70 8.81 -20.79
CA ASP A 327 -45.65 8.35 -19.39
C ASP A 327 -44.22 8.28 -18.80
N LEU A 328 -43.18 8.37 -19.64
CA LEU A 328 -41.80 8.49 -19.19
C LEU A 328 -41.48 9.87 -18.57
N PHE A 329 -42.32 10.88 -18.83
CA PHE A 329 -42.17 12.24 -18.30
C PHE A 329 -43.09 12.43 -17.08
N ARG A 330 -42.58 12.10 -15.89
CA ARG A 330 -43.36 12.23 -14.64
C ARG A 330 -43.18 13.63 -14.02
N PRO A 331 -44.09 14.10 -13.14
CA PRO A 331 -43.97 15.42 -12.51
C PRO A 331 -42.65 15.64 -11.76
N ASP A 332 -42.11 14.57 -11.16
CA ASP A 332 -40.82 14.48 -10.46
C ASP A 332 -39.65 14.14 -11.40
N GLN A 333 -39.92 13.60 -12.59
CA GLN A 333 -38.92 13.21 -13.59
C GLN A 333 -39.17 13.91 -14.92
N ARG A 334 -38.65 15.15 -15.03
CA ARG A 334 -38.81 16.00 -16.23
C ARG A 334 -37.88 15.63 -17.39
N TRP A 335 -36.87 14.81 -17.12
CA TRP A 335 -35.82 14.45 -18.08
C TRP A 335 -35.86 12.96 -18.39
N VAL A 336 -35.85 12.64 -19.68
CA VAL A 336 -35.55 11.30 -20.20
C VAL A 336 -34.14 11.34 -20.76
N THR A 337 -33.36 10.29 -20.51
CA THR A 337 -31.96 10.20 -20.96
C THR A 337 -31.76 9.08 -21.96
N ALA A 338 -30.96 9.31 -22.99
CA ALA A 338 -30.49 8.29 -23.93
C ALA A 338 -28.96 8.33 -24.03
N ARG A 339 -28.32 7.17 -24.06
CA ARG A 339 -26.88 7.06 -24.35
C ARG A 339 -26.70 7.07 -25.86
N VAL A 340 -25.74 7.86 -26.34
CA VAL A 340 -25.48 8.03 -27.77
C VAL A 340 -24.09 7.44 -28.08
N ALA A 341 -24.08 6.30 -28.76
CA ALA A 341 -22.85 5.65 -29.20
C ALA A 341 -22.12 6.49 -30.26
N ASN A 342 -20.80 6.35 -30.34
CA ASN A 342 -19.94 6.99 -31.34
C ASN A 342 -20.01 8.54 -31.38
N VAL A 343 -20.48 9.18 -30.30
CA VAL A 343 -20.47 10.64 -30.14
C VAL A 343 -19.52 11.03 -29.02
N THR A 344 -18.59 11.92 -29.33
CA THR A 344 -17.70 12.55 -28.35
C THR A 344 -18.28 13.90 -27.95
N VAL A 345 -18.43 14.13 -26.65
CA VAL A 345 -18.90 15.39 -26.09
C VAL A 345 -17.81 16.07 -25.28
N THR A 346 -17.78 17.40 -25.32
CA THR A 346 -16.82 18.21 -24.55
C THR A 346 -17.54 18.90 -23.39
N PRO A 347 -17.11 18.73 -22.13
CA PRO A 347 -17.68 19.44 -20.98
C PRO A 347 -17.77 20.96 -21.19
N GLU A 348 -18.84 21.59 -20.69
CA GLU A 348 -18.92 23.05 -20.62
C GLU A 348 -17.87 23.57 -19.63
N ALA A 349 -17.33 24.77 -19.88
CA ALA A 349 -16.39 25.39 -18.96
C ALA A 349 -17.09 25.65 -17.61
N HIS A 350 -16.46 25.24 -16.51
CA HIS A 350 -16.99 25.34 -15.14
C HIS A 350 -18.25 24.51 -14.85
N ALA A 351 -18.60 23.54 -15.69
CA ALA A 351 -19.68 22.60 -15.36
C ALA A 351 -19.30 21.75 -14.14
N GLU A 352 -20.14 21.77 -13.11
CA GLU A 352 -20.00 20.89 -11.95
C GLU A 352 -20.42 19.46 -12.30
N ALA A 353 -19.73 18.48 -11.72
CA ALA A 353 -20.12 17.08 -11.81
C ALA A 353 -21.31 16.83 -10.89
N ILE A 354 -22.37 16.23 -11.43
CA ILE A 354 -23.54 15.78 -10.67
C ILE A 354 -23.55 14.24 -10.60
N PRO A 355 -24.12 13.63 -9.54
CA PRO A 355 -24.35 12.19 -9.52
C PRO A 355 -25.20 11.75 -10.71
N ASP A 356 -24.85 10.65 -11.36
CA ASP A 356 -25.60 10.16 -12.51
C ASP A 356 -27.02 9.72 -12.15
N THR A 357 -27.22 9.27 -10.90
CA THR A 357 -28.52 9.03 -10.27
C THR A 357 -29.43 10.26 -10.24
N ALA A 358 -28.92 11.48 -10.44
CA ALA A 358 -29.74 12.69 -10.55
C ALA A 358 -30.55 12.73 -11.87
N LEU A 359 -30.09 12.03 -12.90
CA LEU A 359 -30.78 11.93 -14.20
C LEU A 359 -31.21 10.51 -14.55
N PHE A 360 -30.52 9.48 -14.04
CA PHE A 360 -30.78 8.06 -14.30
C PHE A 360 -31.70 7.38 -13.28
N GLN A 361 -32.59 8.11 -12.61
CA GLN A 361 -33.39 7.56 -11.52
C GLN A 361 -34.10 6.25 -11.89
N SER A 362 -33.96 5.26 -10.99
CA SER A 362 -34.46 3.90 -11.13
C SER A 362 -35.99 3.85 -11.10
N SER A 363 -36.63 3.60 -12.24
CA SER A 363 -37.99 3.05 -12.26
C SER A 363 -37.94 1.54 -11.97
N PRO A 364 -38.86 0.98 -11.17
CA PRO A 364 -39.01 -0.48 -11.01
C PRO A 364 -39.28 -1.22 -12.34
N SER A 365 -39.66 -0.47 -13.38
CA SER A 365 -39.99 -0.96 -14.72
C SER A 365 -39.04 -0.39 -15.78
N GLY A 366 -37.75 -0.68 -15.66
CA GLY A 366 -36.81 -0.66 -16.78
C GLY A 366 -36.15 0.69 -17.08
N PHE A 367 -34.83 0.64 -17.21
CA PHE A 367 -34.04 1.63 -17.91
C PHE A 367 -34.60 1.87 -19.31
N VAL A 368 -34.49 3.10 -19.82
CA VAL A 368 -34.41 3.31 -21.27
C VAL A 368 -33.12 4.06 -21.59
N ILE A 369 -31.99 3.46 -21.20
CA ILE A 369 -30.79 3.58 -22.04
C ILE A 369 -31.09 2.71 -23.25
N ARG A 370 -31.67 3.31 -24.30
CA ARG A 370 -31.59 2.69 -25.62
C ARG A 370 -30.20 3.00 -26.11
N ASP A 371 -29.35 1.98 -26.15
CA ASP A 371 -28.18 2.07 -27.01
C ASP A 371 -28.71 2.33 -28.42
N LEU A 372 -28.43 3.53 -28.92
CA LEU A 372 -28.52 3.73 -30.36
C LEU A 372 -27.59 2.66 -30.98
N PRO A 373 -28.06 1.88 -31.97
CA PRO A 373 -27.24 0.86 -32.61
C PRO A 373 -25.88 1.46 -32.97
N SER A 374 -24.79 0.69 -32.82
CA SER A 374 -23.50 1.09 -33.39
C SER A 374 -23.73 1.49 -34.85
N LEU A 375 -23.42 2.74 -35.17
CA LEU A 375 -23.75 3.36 -36.45
C LEU A 375 -22.73 2.99 -37.55
N ASP A 376 -22.35 1.71 -37.59
CA ASP A 376 -21.54 1.08 -38.64
C ASP A 376 -22.43 0.54 -39.76
#